data_AF-A0AAJ1HBW3-F1
#
_entry.id   AF-A0AAJ1HBW3-F1
#
_cell.length_a   1.000
_cell.length_b   1.000
_cell.length_c   1.000
_cell.angle_alpha   90.00
_cell.angle_beta   90.00
_cell.angle_gamma   90.00
#
_symmetry.space_group_name_H-M   'P 1'
#
loop_
_entity.id
_entity.type
_entity.pdbx_description
1 polymer ?
#
loop_
_entity_poly.entity_id
_entity_poly.type
_entity_poly.pdbx_seq_one_letter_code
_entity_poly.pdbx_strand_id
1 'polypeptide(L)'
;MLKIDIIDGKEYEDGQGSLIADLDHSIQQMLKTSYPESQMDDFITYKNLSQYCMDYLGQIIERANDKNEAIKQQVTGVMPESERPFNVEDRLTASYTFGQRVADSVARFGGSWTFIISFIMMMAIWMLINVLHPFGWDFDPYPFILLNLALSTIAAIQAPLIMMSQNRAADYDRLQARNDFNVNMESEREIRLLHTKIDHMVQQDQTDLLEIQKLQTELLVSLSNQVAQLRQEMNQEK
;
A
#
# COMPACT_ATOMS: atom_id res chain seq x y z
N MET A 1 -5.74 -3.61 -63.98
CA MET A 1 -5.90 -5.07 -63.76
C MET A 1 -6.81 -5.23 -62.57
N LEU A 2 -7.74 -6.19 -62.59
CA LEU A 2 -8.64 -6.43 -61.47
C LEU A 2 -7.95 -7.34 -60.44
N LYS A 3 -8.01 -6.99 -59.16
CA LYS A 3 -7.46 -7.75 -58.02
C LYS A 3 -8.56 -8.14 -57.05
N ILE A 4 -8.40 -9.29 -56.39
CA ILE A 4 -9.38 -9.84 -55.45
C ILE A 4 -9.06 -9.35 -54.03
N ASP A 5 -10.04 -8.76 -53.37
CA ASP A 5 -9.94 -8.31 -51.97
C ASP A 5 -9.99 -9.49 -50.99
N ILE A 6 -9.09 -9.53 -50.01
CA ILE A 6 -9.02 -10.62 -49.02
C ILE A 6 -10.20 -10.70 -48.06
N ILE A 7 -10.91 -9.59 -47.85
CA ILE A 7 -11.96 -9.47 -46.82
C ILE A 7 -13.31 -9.85 -47.42
N ASP A 8 -13.65 -9.34 -48.61
CA ASP A 8 -14.96 -9.59 -49.22
C ASP A 8 -14.94 -10.47 -50.49
N GLY A 9 -13.75 -10.81 -51.00
CA GLY A 9 -13.57 -11.71 -52.14
C GLY A 9 -13.99 -11.13 -53.48
N LYS A 10 -14.23 -9.82 -53.59
CA LYS A 10 -14.66 -9.17 -54.84
C LYS A 10 -13.48 -8.62 -55.63
N GLU A 11 -13.70 -8.44 -56.94
CA GLU A 11 -12.73 -7.85 -57.85
C GLU A 11 -12.81 -6.32 -57.83
N TYR A 12 -11.67 -5.67 -57.62
CA TYR A 12 -11.51 -4.22 -57.58
C TYR A 12 -10.41 -3.76 -58.53
N GLU A 13 -10.49 -2.50 -58.95
CA GLU A 13 -9.42 -1.91 -59.75
C GLU A 13 -8.16 -1.73 -58.89
N ASP A 14 -6.99 -1.94 -59.50
CA ASP A 14 -5.67 -1.86 -58.86
C ASP A 14 -5.44 -0.54 -58.08
N GLY A 15 -6.13 0.55 -58.46
CA GLY A 15 -6.06 1.84 -57.79
C GLY A 15 -6.91 1.97 -56.52
N GLN A 16 -7.77 1.01 -56.20
CA GLN A 16 -8.73 1.07 -55.09
C GLN A 16 -8.24 0.40 -53.80
N GLY A 17 -6.99 -0.06 -53.78
CA GLY A 17 -6.41 -0.76 -52.65
C GLY A 17 -4.89 -0.87 -52.73
N SER A 18 -4.33 -1.70 -51.86
CA SER A 18 -2.89 -1.92 -51.75
C SER A 18 -2.60 -3.39 -51.44
N LEU A 19 -1.39 -3.83 -51.72
CA LEU A 19 -0.92 -5.17 -51.33
C LEU A 19 -0.58 -5.17 -49.84
N ILE A 20 -0.76 -6.32 -49.17
CA ILE A 20 -0.43 -6.45 -47.74
C ILE A 20 1.05 -6.10 -47.48
N ALA A 21 1.96 -6.48 -48.39
CA ALA A 21 3.39 -6.15 -48.31
C ALA A 21 3.69 -4.65 -48.23
N ASP A 22 2.84 -3.81 -48.80
CA ASP A 22 3.00 -2.36 -48.86
C ASP A 22 2.38 -1.64 -47.65
N LEU A 23 1.62 -2.36 -46.82
CA LEU A 23 1.04 -1.84 -45.57
C LEU A 23 2.10 -1.74 -44.48
N ASP A 24 1.86 -0.90 -43.47
CA ASP A 24 2.72 -0.86 -42.28
C ASP A 24 2.72 -2.21 -41.56
N HIS A 25 3.84 -2.53 -40.94
CA HIS A 25 4.06 -3.79 -40.23
C HIS A 25 3.02 -4.04 -39.12
N SER A 26 2.45 -2.99 -38.54
CA SER A 26 1.42 -3.06 -37.49
C SER A 26 0.12 -3.66 -38.06
N ILE A 27 -0.33 -3.15 -39.22
CA ILE A 27 -1.51 -3.66 -39.94
C ILE A 27 -1.26 -5.07 -40.47
N GLN A 28 -0.06 -5.36 -40.98
CA GLN A 28 0.29 -6.70 -41.47
C GLN A 28 0.13 -7.76 -40.36
N GLN A 29 0.61 -7.47 -39.15
CA GLN A 29 0.43 -8.38 -38.02
C GLN A 29 -1.03 -8.50 -37.56
N MET A 30 -1.77 -7.40 -37.58
CA MET A 30 -3.20 -7.42 -37.25
C MET A 30 -4.02 -8.25 -38.25
N LEU A 31 -3.80 -8.06 -39.55
CA LEU A 31 -4.46 -8.82 -40.60
C LEU A 31 -4.12 -10.31 -40.50
N LYS A 32 -2.86 -10.64 -40.23
CA LYS A 32 -2.42 -12.03 -40.04
C LYS A 32 -3.03 -12.70 -38.80
N THR A 33 -3.40 -11.92 -37.79
CA THR A 33 -4.07 -12.43 -36.58
C THR A 33 -5.53 -12.81 -36.85
N SER A 34 -6.25 -12.02 -37.65
CA SER A 34 -7.67 -12.29 -37.96
C SER A 34 -7.88 -13.12 -39.24
N TYR A 35 -6.94 -13.07 -40.18
CA TYR A 35 -6.92 -13.82 -41.44
C TYR A 35 -5.58 -14.57 -41.58
N PRO A 36 -5.44 -15.74 -40.91
CA PRO A 36 -4.17 -16.47 -40.84
C PRO A 36 -3.65 -16.99 -42.19
N GLU A 37 -4.56 -17.20 -43.15
CA GLU A 37 -4.23 -17.70 -44.48
C GLU A 37 -3.72 -16.62 -45.44
N SER A 38 -3.77 -15.35 -45.02
CA SER A 38 -3.32 -14.20 -45.84
C SER A 38 -1.81 -14.24 -46.14
N GLN A 39 -1.48 -13.98 -47.40
CA GLN A 39 -0.14 -13.86 -47.95
C GLN A 39 0.22 -12.39 -48.17
N MET A 40 1.52 -12.08 -48.20
CA MET A 40 2.00 -10.70 -48.38
C MET A 40 1.66 -10.11 -49.75
N ASP A 41 1.43 -10.96 -50.75
CA ASP A 41 1.01 -10.57 -52.10
C ASP A 41 -0.52 -10.41 -52.24
N ASP A 42 -1.28 -10.58 -51.16
CA ASP A 42 -2.73 -10.43 -51.23
C ASP A 42 -3.14 -8.95 -51.24
N PHE A 43 -4.31 -8.66 -51.81
CA PHE A 43 -4.79 -7.29 -52.02
C PHE A 43 -5.93 -6.94 -51.05
N ILE A 44 -5.88 -5.72 -50.50
CA ILE A 44 -6.95 -5.19 -49.66
C ILE A 44 -7.34 -3.78 -50.13
N THR A 45 -8.65 -3.55 -50.25
CA THR A 45 -9.21 -2.25 -50.59
C THR A 45 -9.09 -1.27 -49.43
N TYR A 46 -8.90 0.02 -49.75
CA TYR A 46 -8.82 1.07 -48.72
C TYR A 46 -10.08 1.16 -47.86
N LYS A 47 -11.24 0.81 -48.43
CA LYS A 47 -12.52 0.74 -47.72
C LYS A 47 -12.54 -0.35 -46.66
N ASN A 48 -12.25 -1.60 -47.06
CA ASN A 48 -12.28 -2.74 -46.13
C ASN A 48 -11.14 -2.63 -45.10
N LEU A 49 -9.99 -2.10 -45.50
CA LEU A 49 -8.89 -1.76 -44.59
C LEU A 49 -9.31 -0.75 -43.52
N SER A 50 -9.97 0.34 -43.91
CA SER A 50 -10.42 1.38 -42.97
C SER A 50 -11.48 0.85 -41.99
N GLN A 51 -12.41 0.02 -42.46
CA GLN A 51 -13.45 -0.56 -41.63
C GLN A 51 -12.85 -1.57 -40.62
N TYR A 52 -11.93 -2.40 -41.07
CA TYR A 52 -11.20 -3.32 -40.19
C TYR A 52 -10.38 -2.60 -39.11
N CYS A 53 -9.68 -1.51 -39.46
CA CYS A 53 -8.95 -0.71 -38.47
C CYS A 53 -9.88 -0.07 -37.43
N MET A 54 -11.07 0.39 -37.83
CA MET A 54 -12.10 0.93 -36.91
C MET A 54 -12.59 -0.14 -35.92
N ASP A 55 -12.94 -1.33 -36.41
CA ASP A 55 -13.42 -2.43 -35.59
C ASP A 55 -12.34 -2.90 -34.59
N TYR A 56 -11.08 -2.93 -35.03
CA TYR A 56 -9.95 -3.27 -34.16
C TYR A 56 -9.68 -2.22 -33.08
N LEU A 57 -9.79 -0.93 -33.42
CA LEU A 57 -9.70 0.18 -32.45
C LEU A 57 -10.77 0.04 -31.35
N GLY A 58 -11.99 -0.33 -31.72
CA GLY A 58 -13.06 -0.64 -30.77
C GLY A 58 -12.68 -1.75 -29.80
N GLN A 59 -12.12 -2.85 -30.31
CA GLN A 59 -11.68 -3.98 -29.49
C GLN A 59 -10.54 -3.63 -28.52
N ILE A 60 -9.59 -2.77 -28.93
CA ILE A 60 -8.52 -2.29 -28.03
C ILE A 60 -9.10 -1.48 -26.89
N ILE A 61 -10.02 -0.54 -27.19
CA ILE A 61 -10.65 0.32 -26.18
C ILE A 61 -11.44 -0.53 -25.18
N GLU A 62 -12.19 -1.52 -25.66
CA GLU A 62 -12.96 -2.43 -24.81
C GLU A 62 -12.03 -3.28 -23.91
N ARG A 63 -10.97 -3.87 -24.45
CA ARG A 63 -9.94 -4.57 -23.65
C ARG A 63 -9.26 -3.68 -22.61
N ALA A 64 -8.98 -2.42 -22.95
CA ALA A 64 -8.38 -1.46 -22.03
C ALA A 64 -9.34 -1.12 -20.87
N ASN A 65 -10.64 -1.06 -21.14
CA ASN A 65 -11.66 -0.81 -20.12
C ASN A 65 -11.84 -2.03 -19.19
N ASP A 66 -11.90 -3.23 -19.75
CA ASP A 66 -11.98 -4.49 -18.99
C ASP A 66 -10.75 -4.71 -18.10
N LYS A 67 -9.55 -4.40 -18.62
CA LYS A 67 -8.30 -4.42 -17.83
C LYS A 67 -8.36 -3.46 -16.65
N ASN A 68 -8.84 -2.22 -16.87
CA ASN A 68 -8.98 -1.23 -15.80
C ASN A 68 -9.94 -1.70 -14.70
N GLU A 69 -11.03 -2.35 -15.08
CA GLU A 69 -11.99 -2.91 -14.11
C GLU A 69 -11.39 -4.10 -13.33
N ALA A 70 -10.64 -4.98 -13.99
CA ALA A 70 -9.90 -6.08 -13.36
C ALA A 70 -8.82 -5.57 -12.37
N ILE A 71 -8.11 -4.50 -12.71
CA ILE A 71 -7.14 -3.83 -11.83
C ILE A 71 -7.86 -3.27 -10.60
N LYS A 72 -9.00 -2.59 -10.77
CA LYS A 72 -9.80 -2.04 -9.67
C LYS A 72 -10.26 -3.12 -8.70
N GLN A 73 -10.66 -4.29 -9.21
CA GLN A 73 -11.01 -5.45 -8.39
C GLN A 73 -9.80 -6.02 -7.66
N GLN A 74 -8.64 -6.15 -8.31
CA GLN A 74 -7.41 -6.59 -7.64
C GLN A 74 -6.90 -5.60 -6.58
N VAL A 75 -7.03 -4.29 -6.79
CA VAL A 75 -6.63 -3.29 -5.77
C VAL A 75 -7.54 -3.37 -4.54
N THR A 76 -8.82 -3.70 -4.73
CA THR A 76 -9.80 -3.83 -3.63
C THR A 76 -9.67 -5.17 -2.89
N GLY A 77 -9.17 -6.22 -3.56
CA GLY A 77 -9.05 -7.57 -3.00
C GLY A 77 -7.70 -7.94 -2.37
N VAL A 78 -6.67 -7.09 -2.50
CA VAL A 78 -5.29 -7.38 -2.04
C VAL A 78 -4.90 -6.54 -0.84
N MET A 79 -5.84 -6.20 0.05
CA MET A 79 -5.44 -5.97 1.45
C MET A 79 -5.08 -7.37 1.98
N PRO A 80 -3.79 -7.73 2.09
CA PRO A 80 -3.45 -9.01 2.68
C PRO A 80 -4.01 -8.98 4.10
N GLU A 81 -4.51 -10.10 4.59
CA GLU A 81 -4.70 -10.29 6.02
C GLU A 81 -3.30 -10.30 6.66
N SER A 82 -2.66 -9.12 6.75
CA SER A 82 -1.41 -8.95 7.46
C SER A 82 -1.67 -9.40 8.90
N GLU A 83 -0.67 -10.04 9.51
CA GLU A 83 -0.74 -10.43 10.91
C GLU A 83 -1.24 -9.22 11.69
N ARG A 84 -2.51 -9.28 12.16
CA ARG A 84 -3.16 -8.13 12.76
C ARG A 84 -2.23 -7.60 13.83
N PRO A 85 -1.97 -6.28 13.88
CA PRO A 85 -1.15 -5.70 14.93
C PRO A 85 -1.68 -6.23 16.26
N PHE A 86 -0.89 -7.07 16.92
CA PHE A 86 -1.32 -7.69 18.17
C PHE A 86 -1.11 -6.68 19.28
N ASN A 87 -2.01 -6.66 20.24
CA ASN A 87 -1.88 -5.80 21.39
C ASN A 87 -0.74 -6.33 22.29
N VAL A 88 0.31 -5.54 22.44
CA VAL A 88 1.49 -5.89 23.26
C VAL A 88 1.08 -6.06 24.73
N GLU A 89 0.12 -5.27 25.19
CA GLU A 89 -0.44 -5.33 26.54
C GLU A 89 -1.05 -6.71 26.82
N ASP A 90 -1.79 -7.29 25.87
CA ASP A 90 -2.49 -8.56 26.06
C ASP A 90 -1.53 -9.75 26.21
N ARG A 91 -0.39 -9.72 25.50
CA ARG A 91 0.65 -10.77 25.65
C ARG A 91 1.40 -10.65 26.97
N LEU A 92 1.62 -9.43 27.46
CA LEU A 92 2.31 -9.19 28.72
C LEU A 92 1.42 -9.45 29.94
N THR A 93 0.15 -9.01 29.88
CA THR A 93 -0.82 -9.22 30.97
C THR A 93 -1.17 -10.67 31.21
N ALA A 94 -1.20 -11.49 30.16
CA ALA A 94 -1.39 -12.94 30.26
C ALA A 94 -0.30 -13.65 31.09
N SER A 95 0.88 -13.04 31.25
CA SER A 95 2.02 -13.62 31.94
C SER A 95 2.26 -13.08 33.36
N TYR A 96 1.40 -12.18 33.87
CA TYR A 96 1.65 -11.54 35.17
C TYR A 96 1.44 -12.48 36.37
N THR A 97 2.51 -12.65 37.14
CA THR A 97 2.46 -13.31 38.45
C THR A 97 1.85 -12.41 39.53
N PHE A 98 1.35 -12.99 40.62
CA PHE A 98 0.76 -12.25 41.73
C PHE A 98 1.71 -11.18 42.33
N GLY A 99 2.99 -11.54 42.49
CA GLY A 99 4.02 -10.61 43.00
C GLY A 99 4.23 -9.39 42.09
N GLN A 100 4.18 -9.58 40.77
CA GLN A 100 4.30 -8.48 39.81
C GLN A 100 3.09 -7.53 39.84
N ARG A 101 1.89 -8.04 40.11
CA ARG A 101 0.69 -7.20 40.26
C ARG A 101 0.77 -6.31 41.51
N VAL A 102 1.23 -6.88 42.62
CA VAL A 102 1.41 -6.15 43.89
C VAL A 102 2.51 -5.11 43.76
N ALA A 103 3.68 -5.48 43.22
CA ALA A 103 4.80 -4.57 43.02
C ALA A 103 4.40 -3.34 42.19
N ASP A 104 3.55 -3.52 41.18
CA ASP A 104 3.12 -2.42 40.32
C ASP A 104 2.09 -1.50 40.96
N SER A 105 1.21 -2.06 41.79
CA SER A 105 0.32 -1.26 42.61
C SER A 105 1.12 -0.42 43.62
N VAL A 106 2.17 -0.99 44.21
CA VAL A 106 3.05 -0.29 45.15
C VAL A 106 3.90 0.77 44.44
N ALA A 107 4.43 0.49 43.25
CA ALA A 107 5.20 1.46 42.46
C ALA A 107 4.34 2.65 42.03
N ARG A 108 3.10 2.41 41.56
CA ARG A 108 2.15 3.48 41.20
C ARG A 108 1.73 4.31 42.40
N PHE A 109 1.53 3.69 43.56
CA PHE A 109 1.20 4.40 44.79
C PHE A 109 2.38 5.22 45.32
N GLY A 110 3.58 4.63 45.36
CA GLY A 110 4.80 5.30 45.82
C GLY A 110 5.28 6.43 44.92
N GLY A 111 4.91 6.43 43.64
CA GLY A 111 5.21 7.51 42.68
C GLY A 111 4.23 8.70 42.70
N SER A 112 3.20 8.69 43.54
CA SER A 112 2.19 9.74 43.58
C SER A 112 2.61 10.92 44.46
N TRP A 113 2.33 12.14 43.99
CA TRP A 113 2.49 13.37 44.78
C TRP A 113 1.69 13.36 46.09
N THR A 114 0.52 12.72 46.09
CA THR A 114 -0.32 12.59 47.30
C THR A 114 0.34 11.72 48.37
N PHE A 115 1.05 10.67 47.97
CA PHE A 115 1.80 9.80 48.87
C PHE A 115 2.94 10.58 49.55
N ILE A 116 3.74 11.32 48.76
CA ILE A 116 4.86 12.13 49.27
C ILE A 116 4.37 13.13 50.35
N ILE A 117 3.29 13.85 50.08
CA ILE A 117 2.74 14.85 51.02
C ILE A 117 2.21 14.16 52.29
N SER A 118 1.47 13.06 52.15
CA SER A 118 0.95 12.30 53.30
C SER A 118 2.08 11.72 54.18
N PHE A 119 3.18 11.29 53.55
CA PHE A 119 4.33 10.72 54.24
C PHE A 119 5.07 11.79 55.05
N ILE A 120 5.33 12.96 54.47
CA ILE A 120 5.92 14.11 55.17
C ILE A 120 5.04 14.54 56.35
N MET A 121 3.72 14.60 56.15
CA MET A 121 2.77 14.94 57.22
C MET A 121 2.81 13.92 58.36
N MET A 122 2.83 12.62 58.04
CA MET A 122 2.92 11.56 59.04
C MET A 122 4.23 11.64 59.84
N MET A 123 5.36 11.92 59.19
CA MET A 123 6.63 12.16 59.87
C MET A 123 6.55 13.38 60.81
N ALA A 124 5.95 14.48 60.35
CA ALA A 124 5.76 15.68 61.17
C ALA A 124 4.89 15.40 62.41
N ILE A 125 3.81 14.64 62.25
CA ILE A 125 2.93 14.23 63.36
C ILE A 125 3.69 13.33 64.34
N TRP A 126 4.47 12.36 63.85
CA TRP A 126 5.28 11.48 64.70
C TRP A 126 6.29 12.26 65.56
N MET A 127 6.99 13.22 64.94
CA MET A 127 7.91 14.10 65.66
C MET A 127 7.15 14.95 66.70
N LEU A 128 6.00 15.52 66.33
CA LEU A 128 5.20 16.36 67.24
C LEU A 128 4.73 15.58 68.48
N ILE A 129 4.23 14.35 68.29
CA ILE A 129 3.78 13.49 69.39
C ILE A 129 4.95 13.17 70.34
N ASN A 130 6.12 12.83 69.79
CA ASN A 130 7.29 12.48 70.61
C ASN A 130 7.98 13.70 71.25
N VAL A 131 7.81 14.91 70.73
CA VAL A 131 8.35 16.13 71.36
C VAL A 131 7.43 16.65 72.47
N LEU A 132 6.12 16.64 72.24
CA LEU A 132 5.14 17.21 73.19
C LEU A 132 4.81 16.29 74.37
N HIS A 133 5.26 15.03 74.34
CA HIS A 133 5.02 14.03 75.39
C HIS A 133 3.58 14.02 75.94
N PRO A 134 2.53 13.98 75.08
CA PRO A 134 1.15 14.15 75.52
C PRO A 134 0.66 13.04 76.46
N PHE A 135 1.36 11.90 76.51
CA PHE A 135 1.05 10.75 77.37
C PHE A 135 2.06 10.54 78.52
N GLY A 136 3.02 11.45 78.71
CA GLY A 136 4.01 11.38 79.80
C GLY A 136 5.06 10.26 79.67
N TRP A 137 5.20 9.65 78.48
CA TRP A 137 6.20 8.63 78.17
C TRP A 137 6.96 9.01 76.89
N ASP A 138 8.30 8.96 76.94
CA ASP A 138 9.21 9.21 75.82
C ASP A 138 9.34 7.95 74.94
N PHE A 139 8.48 7.80 73.93
CA PHE A 139 8.46 6.60 73.09
C PHE A 139 9.62 6.58 72.06
N ASP A 140 9.95 7.73 71.47
CA ASP A 140 11.05 7.91 70.53
C ASP A 140 11.70 9.30 70.75
N PRO A 141 12.50 9.49 71.82
CA PRO A 141 13.13 10.77 72.13
C PRO A 141 14.13 11.20 71.05
N TYR A 142 14.35 12.51 70.93
CA TYR A 142 15.34 13.08 70.01
C TYR A 142 16.71 12.42 70.25
N PRO A 143 17.36 11.78 69.25
CA PRO A 143 17.28 12.03 67.79
C PRO A 143 16.36 11.10 66.95
N PHE A 144 15.28 10.55 67.52
CA PHE A 144 14.28 9.69 66.83
C PHE A 144 14.87 8.41 66.20
N ILE A 145 15.38 7.50 67.03
CA ILE A 145 16.06 6.28 66.55
C ILE A 145 15.09 5.31 65.85
N LEU A 146 13.86 5.20 66.33
CA LEU A 146 12.87 4.28 65.77
C LEU A 146 12.37 4.77 64.42
N LEU A 147 12.08 6.06 64.30
CA LEU A 147 11.76 6.70 63.02
C LEU A 147 12.89 6.46 62.00
N ASN A 148 14.14 6.71 62.38
CA ASN A 148 15.29 6.52 61.49
C ASN A 148 15.46 5.06 61.04
N LEU A 149 15.25 4.09 61.93
CA LEU A 149 15.29 2.67 61.59
C LEU A 149 14.19 2.29 60.58
N ALA A 150 12.97 2.79 60.79
CA ALA A 150 11.84 2.54 59.89
C ALA A 150 12.10 3.14 58.50
N LEU A 151 12.55 4.40 58.43
CA LEU A 151 12.89 5.08 57.17
C LEU A 151 13.99 4.35 56.40
N SER A 152 15.03 3.90 57.10
CA SER A 152 16.15 3.17 56.49
C SER A 152 15.69 1.84 55.89
N THR A 153 14.78 1.13 56.58
CA THR A 153 14.23 -0.14 56.09
C THR A 153 13.34 0.06 54.86
N ILE A 154 12.51 1.10 54.86
CA ILE A 154 11.67 1.47 53.70
C ILE A 154 12.55 1.83 52.50
N ALA A 155 13.57 2.66 52.71
CA ALA A 155 14.50 3.08 51.67
C ALA A 155 15.27 1.89 51.06
N ALA A 156 15.68 0.91 51.89
CA ALA A 156 16.37 -0.28 51.43
C ALA A 156 15.53 -1.13 50.47
N ILE A 157 14.22 -1.24 50.70
CA ILE A 157 13.29 -1.99 49.85
C ILE A 157 12.87 -1.16 48.61
N GLN A 158 12.95 0.16 48.69
CA GLN A 158 12.52 1.07 47.63
C GLN A 158 13.36 0.91 46.35
N ALA A 159 14.68 0.81 46.44
CA ALA A 159 15.55 0.72 45.26
C ALA A 159 15.29 -0.53 44.39
N PRO A 160 15.20 -1.75 44.95
CA PRO A 160 14.80 -2.94 44.20
C PRO A 160 13.39 -2.84 43.60
N LEU A 161 12.43 -2.25 44.32
CA LEU A 161 11.06 -2.11 43.84
C LEU A 161 10.99 -1.15 42.64
N ILE A 162 11.71 -0.02 42.71
CA ILE A 162 11.88 0.90 41.59
C ILE A 162 12.53 0.16 40.41
N MET A 163 13.63 -0.56 40.65
CA MET A 163 14.34 -1.29 39.59
C MET A 163 13.46 -2.37 38.94
N MET A 164 12.63 -3.07 39.71
CA MET A 164 11.65 -4.03 39.18
C MET A 164 10.61 -3.35 38.29
N SER A 165 10.10 -2.18 38.70
CA SER A 165 9.16 -1.41 37.88
C SER A 165 9.81 -0.89 36.59
N GLN A 166 11.07 -0.44 36.67
CA GLN A 166 11.85 0.03 35.52
C GLN A 166 12.18 -1.08 34.54
N ASN A 167 12.66 -2.24 35.01
CA ASN A 167 12.92 -3.41 34.16
C ASN A 167 11.66 -3.82 33.39
N ARG A 168 10.50 -3.70 34.04
CA ARG A 168 9.22 -4.04 33.41
C ARG A 168 8.77 -3.02 32.37
N ALA A 169 8.92 -1.73 32.64
CA ALA A 169 8.69 -0.69 31.64
C ALA A 169 9.61 -0.89 30.43
N ALA A 170 10.89 -1.20 30.65
CA ALA A 170 11.85 -1.47 29.58
C ALA A 170 11.50 -2.73 28.76
N ASP A 171 11.00 -3.80 29.40
CA ASP A 171 10.54 -4.99 28.68
C ASP A 171 9.30 -4.69 27.80
N TYR A 172 8.36 -3.88 28.31
CA TYR A 172 7.22 -3.40 27.53
C TYR A 172 7.69 -2.58 26.32
N ASP A 173 8.53 -1.57 26.55
CA ASP A 173 9.06 -0.70 25.51
C ASP A 173 9.82 -1.50 24.44
N ARG A 174 10.60 -2.52 24.84
CA ARG A 174 11.31 -3.40 23.91
C ARG A 174 10.36 -4.22 23.05
N LEU A 175 9.28 -4.74 23.62
CA LEU A 175 8.29 -5.51 22.86
C LEU A 175 7.47 -4.62 21.94
N GLN A 176 7.11 -3.42 22.39
CA GLN A 176 6.44 -2.42 21.57
C GLN A 176 7.32 -2.04 20.38
N ALA A 177 8.59 -1.71 20.60
CA ALA A 177 9.53 -1.38 19.54
C ALA A 177 9.71 -2.51 18.52
N ARG A 178 9.70 -3.78 18.95
CA ARG A 178 9.74 -4.93 18.04
C ARG A 178 8.45 -5.07 17.22
N ASN A 179 7.29 -4.84 17.83
CA ASN A 179 6.01 -4.85 17.13
C ASN A 179 5.96 -3.75 16.06
N ASP A 180 6.29 -2.52 16.46
CA ASP A 180 6.34 -1.37 15.56
C ASP A 180 7.33 -1.59 14.41
N PHE A 181 8.50 -2.17 14.69
CA PHE A 181 9.48 -2.54 13.67
C PHE A 181 8.91 -3.55 12.65
N ASN A 182 8.24 -4.60 13.12
CA ASN A 182 7.64 -5.61 12.25
C ASN A 182 6.53 -5.01 11.38
N VAL A 183 5.63 -4.21 11.96
CA VAL A 183 4.57 -3.52 11.22
C VAL A 183 5.15 -2.59 10.16
N ASN A 184 6.21 -1.85 10.50
CA ASN A 184 6.86 -0.96 9.55
C ASN A 184 7.54 -1.73 8.40
N MET A 185 8.19 -2.86 8.70
CA MET A 185 8.82 -3.69 7.68
C MET A 185 7.80 -4.31 6.72
N GLU A 186 6.65 -4.78 7.24
CA GLU A 186 5.55 -5.27 6.41
C GLU A 186 4.93 -4.16 5.56
N SER A 187 4.74 -2.96 6.14
CA SER A 187 4.26 -1.79 5.40
C SER A 187 5.23 -1.39 4.27
N GLU A 188 6.54 -1.41 4.52
CA GLU A 188 7.55 -1.14 3.50
C GLU A 188 7.50 -2.18 2.36
N ARG A 189 7.33 -3.46 2.72
CA ARG A 189 7.18 -4.55 1.75
C ARG A 189 5.94 -4.36 0.89
N GLU A 190 4.80 -4.02 1.49
CA GLU A 190 3.54 -3.76 0.79
C GLU A 190 3.68 -2.57 -0.17
N ILE A 191 4.25 -1.45 0.29
CA ILE A 191 4.52 -0.28 -0.56
C ILE A 191 5.41 -0.65 -1.75
N ARG A 192 6.46 -1.45 -1.52
CA ARG A 192 7.36 -1.90 -2.59
C ARG A 192 6.63 -2.77 -3.63
N LEU A 193 5.77 -3.67 -3.18
CA LEU A 193 4.94 -4.50 -4.07
C LEU A 193 3.96 -3.65 -4.88
N LEU A 194 3.31 -2.67 -4.25
CA LEU A 194 2.44 -1.72 -4.94
C LEU A 194 3.23 -0.92 -5.98
N HIS A 195 4.43 -0.45 -5.65
CA HIS A 195 5.28 0.30 -6.56
C HIS A 195 5.64 -0.52 -7.80
N THR A 196 6.13 -1.76 -7.62
CA THR A 196 6.43 -2.67 -8.74
C THR A 196 5.20 -2.94 -9.62
N LYS A 197 4.02 -3.04 -9.01
CA LYS A 197 2.77 -3.24 -9.77
C LYS A 197 2.39 -1.99 -10.55
N ILE A 198 2.53 -0.81 -9.97
CA ILE A 198 2.30 0.47 -10.66
C ILE A 198 3.27 0.61 -11.83
N ASP A 199 4.56 0.33 -11.64
CA ASP A 199 5.55 0.40 -12.71
C ASP A 199 5.18 -0.51 -13.89
N HIS A 200 4.78 -1.76 -13.60
CA HIS A 200 4.31 -2.69 -14.62
C HIS A 200 3.07 -2.17 -15.36
N MET A 201 2.09 -1.60 -14.65
CA MET A 201 0.89 -1.01 -15.27
C MET A 201 1.25 0.18 -16.16
N VAL A 202 2.09 1.11 -15.67
CA VAL A 202 2.53 2.29 -16.43
C VAL A 202 3.28 1.89 -17.70
N GLN A 203 4.16 0.90 -17.63
CA GLN A 203 4.90 0.42 -18.80
C GLN A 203 3.97 -0.22 -19.84
N GLN A 204 2.96 -0.95 -19.38
CA GLN A 204 1.95 -1.53 -20.26
C GLN A 204 1.08 -0.45 -20.91
N ASP A 205 0.58 0.52 -20.14
CA ASP A 205 -0.25 1.63 -20.65
C ASP A 205 0.50 2.47 -21.70
N GLN A 206 1.81 2.69 -21.54
CA GLN A 206 2.63 3.36 -22.55
C GLN A 206 2.66 2.57 -23.88
N THR A 207 2.71 1.23 -23.80
CA THR A 207 2.71 0.38 -24.99
C THR A 207 1.36 0.45 -25.70
N ASP A 208 0.26 0.36 -24.94
CA ASP A 208 -1.10 0.45 -25.47
C ASP A 208 -1.36 1.84 -26.11
N LEU A 209 -0.86 2.93 -25.52
CA LEU A 209 -0.95 4.28 -26.10
C LEU A 209 -0.18 4.44 -27.42
N LEU A 210 1.01 3.83 -27.53
CA LEU A 210 1.80 3.86 -28.76
C LEU A 210 1.11 3.08 -29.89
N GLU A 211 0.49 1.94 -29.57
CA GLU A 211 -0.31 1.16 -30.53
C GLU A 211 -1.50 1.99 -31.05
N ILE A 212 -2.22 2.66 -30.14
CA ILE A 212 -3.33 3.57 -30.52
C ILE A 212 -2.82 4.71 -31.41
N GLN A 213 -1.69 5.35 -31.09
CA GLN A 213 -1.14 6.43 -31.91
C GLN A 213 -0.74 5.98 -33.32
N LYS A 214 -0.14 4.78 -33.43
CA LYS A 214 0.19 4.20 -34.74
C LYS A 214 -1.07 3.97 -35.58
N LEU A 215 -2.09 3.35 -34.98
CA LEU A 215 -3.37 3.11 -35.65
C LEU A 215 -4.04 4.41 -36.10
N GLN A 216 -4.01 5.46 -35.27
CA GLN A 216 -4.52 6.78 -35.65
C GLN A 216 -3.78 7.36 -36.85
N THR A 217 -2.45 7.22 -36.89
CA THR A 217 -1.62 7.72 -38.01
C THR A 217 -1.98 7.00 -39.31
N GLU A 218 -2.14 5.68 -39.27
CA GLU A 218 -2.55 4.88 -40.42
C GLU A 218 -3.96 5.20 -40.90
N LEU A 219 -4.91 5.39 -39.97
CA LEU A 219 -6.27 5.83 -40.30
C LEU A 219 -6.25 7.19 -41.01
N LEU A 220 -5.44 8.13 -40.54
CA LEU A 220 -5.26 9.42 -41.21
C LEU A 220 -4.68 9.27 -42.62
N VAL A 221 -3.71 8.37 -42.82
CA VAL A 221 -3.16 8.07 -44.15
C VAL A 221 -4.23 7.47 -45.06
N SER A 222 -4.98 6.49 -44.57
CA SER A 222 -6.08 5.86 -45.32
C SER A 222 -7.17 6.86 -45.70
N LEU A 223 -7.62 7.69 -44.75
CA LEU A 223 -8.58 8.76 -45.00
C LEU A 223 -8.06 9.79 -46.01
N SER A 224 -6.81 10.22 -45.87
CA SER A 224 -6.16 11.12 -46.83
C SER A 224 -6.17 10.54 -48.24
N ASN A 225 -5.82 9.25 -48.38
CA ASN A 225 -5.80 8.57 -49.67
C ASN A 225 -7.21 8.40 -50.26
N GLN A 226 -8.21 8.06 -49.45
CA GLN A 226 -9.61 8.01 -49.89
C GLN A 226 -10.10 9.38 -50.36
N VAL A 227 -9.79 10.46 -49.64
CA VAL A 227 -10.13 11.82 -50.05
C VAL A 227 -9.44 12.19 -51.37
N ALA A 228 -8.18 11.77 -51.57
CA ALA A 228 -7.46 12.00 -52.82
C ALA A 228 -8.10 11.23 -54.00
N GLN A 229 -8.53 9.98 -53.77
CA GLN A 229 -9.24 9.16 -54.76
C GLN A 229 -10.59 9.75 -55.13
N LEU A 230 -11.43 10.08 -54.16
CA LEU A 230 -12.73 10.72 -54.40
C LEU A 230 -12.58 12.04 -55.18
N ARG A 231 -11.51 12.79 -54.89
CA ARG A 231 -11.21 14.03 -55.62
C ARG A 231 -10.77 13.76 -57.07
N GLN A 232 -10.09 12.65 -57.34
CA GLN A 232 -9.75 12.22 -58.70
C GLN A 232 -11.00 11.74 -59.46
N GLU A 233 -11.87 10.97 -58.82
CA GLU A 233 -13.14 10.51 -59.40
C GLU A 233 -14.04 11.70 -59.76
N MET A 234 -14.21 12.68 -58.87
CA MET A 234 -14.96 13.91 -59.16
C MET A 234 -14.35 14.78 -60.28
N ASN A 235 -13.03 14.67 -60.52
CA ASN A 235 -12.36 15.38 -61.61
C ASN A 235 -12.42 14.60 -62.94
N GLN A 236 -12.70 13.30 -62.92
CA GLN A 236 -12.94 12.48 -64.12
C GLN A 236 -14.40 12.53 -64.58
N GLU A 237 -15.34 12.82 -63.68
CA GLU A 237 -16.76 13.03 -64.01
C GLU A 237 -17.11 14.44 -64.53
N LYS A 238 -16.13 15.36 -64.61
CA LYS A 238 -16.28 16.72 -65.18
C LYS A 238 -15.59 16.86 -66.52
#